data_AF-A0A7X7QRM6-F1
#
_entry.id   AF-A0A7X7QRM6-F1
#
_cell.length_a   1.000
_cell.length_b   1.000
_cell.length_c   1.000
_cell.angle_alpha   90.00
_cell.angle_beta   90.00
_cell.angle_gamma   90.00
#
_symmetry.space_group_name_H-M   'P 1'
#
loop_
_entity.id
_entity.type
_entity.pdbx_description
1 polymer ?
#
loop_
_entity_poly.entity_id
_entity_poly.type
_entity_poly.pdbx_seq_one_letter_code
_entity_poly.pdbx_strand_id
1 'polypeptide(L)'
;MLTGGAMAAPHEDAFMRVWNLHRQAGTNHAAMAAACREAATQTSARDTTPLLGSFLPVVRSIEGWHLLQDGRTAEAQTAFESALDRGAGGADTCAQAADTLARRWLSRLDREQVVTALQAYYREQVSYPDDLAVFNGWSPERRPPLRDRKGDPWHYQPARFRRLKTDDGQRYLLTIRSIGRATSDLSAALARHPPDHALAFTLRQRSSPALVELRFGDGRSPPVVVQEGGRAAGLRLVAIDGNGRFLLLCDDDFWHTAIPARGGRP
;
A
#
# COMPACT_ATOMS: atom_id res chain seq x y z
N MET A 1 23.18 -15.38 -35.36
CA MET A 1 23.47 -14.00 -34.89
C MET A 1 23.16 -13.94 -33.42
N LEU A 2 24.12 -13.44 -32.64
CA LEU A 2 24.17 -13.49 -31.19
C LEU A 2 22.93 -12.84 -30.54
N THR A 3 22.25 -13.61 -29.71
CA THR A 3 21.22 -13.16 -28.77
C THR A 3 21.85 -12.18 -27.80
N GLY A 4 21.62 -10.88 -28.00
CA GLY A 4 21.91 -9.87 -26.99
C GLY A 4 21.05 -10.17 -25.78
N GLY A 5 21.67 -10.69 -24.70
CA GLY A 5 21.03 -10.72 -23.41
C GLY A 5 20.65 -9.29 -23.06
N ALA A 6 19.37 -9.01 -22.90
CA ALA A 6 18.92 -7.71 -22.42
C ALA A 6 19.59 -7.51 -21.05
N MET A 7 20.50 -6.55 -20.95
CA MET A 7 21.00 -6.13 -19.64
C MET A 7 19.80 -5.80 -18.78
N ALA A 8 19.73 -6.36 -17.57
CA ALA A 8 18.74 -5.95 -16.58
C ALA A 8 18.74 -4.43 -16.50
N ALA A 9 17.56 -3.82 -16.56
CA ALA A 9 17.51 -2.38 -16.60
C ALA A 9 17.97 -1.87 -15.21
N PRO A 10 18.86 -0.85 -15.14
CA PRO A 10 19.46 -0.41 -13.86
C PRO A 10 18.45 -0.13 -12.73
N HIS A 11 17.22 0.24 -13.09
CA HIS A 11 16.12 0.46 -12.17
C HIS A 11 15.60 -0.83 -11.50
N GLU A 12 15.55 -1.95 -12.22
CA GLU A 12 15.13 -3.26 -11.69
C GLU A 12 16.13 -3.78 -10.67
N ASP A 13 17.42 -3.64 -10.96
CA ASP A 13 18.49 -4.03 -10.05
C ASP A 13 18.50 -3.16 -8.78
N ALA A 14 18.26 -1.85 -8.93
CA ALA A 14 18.11 -0.95 -7.79
C ALA A 14 16.91 -1.34 -6.93
N PHE A 15 15.75 -1.62 -7.54
CA PHE A 15 14.58 -2.10 -6.83
C PHE A 15 14.85 -3.43 -6.10
N MET A 16 15.46 -4.42 -6.77
CA MET A 16 15.73 -5.72 -6.16
C MET A 16 16.70 -5.67 -4.98
N ARG A 17 17.65 -4.71 -4.97
CA ARG A 17 18.49 -4.46 -3.78
C ARG A 17 17.63 -4.03 -2.59
N VAL A 18 16.76 -3.03 -2.78
CA VAL A 18 15.84 -2.56 -1.73
C VAL A 18 14.90 -3.69 -1.30
N TRP A 19 14.36 -4.46 -2.24
CA TRP A 19 13.44 -5.56 -1.95
C TRP A 19 14.09 -6.66 -1.11
N ASN A 20 15.32 -7.06 -1.44
CA ASN A 20 16.05 -8.08 -0.67
C ASN A 20 16.34 -7.60 0.76
N LEU A 21 16.68 -6.32 0.94
CA LEU A 21 16.82 -5.72 2.27
C LEU A 21 15.48 -5.71 3.02
N HIS A 22 14.39 -5.33 2.36
CA HIS A 22 13.04 -5.33 2.94
C HIS A 22 12.65 -6.71 3.49
N ARG A 23 12.90 -7.77 2.72
CA ARG A 23 12.64 -9.16 3.15
C ARG A 23 13.50 -9.61 4.34
N GLN A 24 14.70 -9.06 4.48
CA GLN A 24 15.66 -9.41 5.53
C GLN A 24 15.58 -8.49 6.75
N ALA A 25 14.83 -7.39 6.67
CA ALA A 25 14.81 -6.35 7.69
C ALA A 25 14.33 -6.85 9.05
N GLY A 26 13.47 -7.88 9.09
CA GLY A 26 12.85 -8.34 10.33
C GLY A 26 12.17 -7.19 11.06
N THR A 27 12.61 -6.87 12.27
CA THR A 27 12.13 -5.74 13.08
C THR A 27 12.97 -4.46 12.95
N ASN A 28 14.01 -4.45 12.10
CA ASN A 28 14.88 -3.28 11.91
C ASN A 28 14.24 -2.24 10.98
N HIS A 29 13.14 -1.65 11.42
CA HIS A 29 12.32 -0.75 10.61
C HIS A 29 13.04 0.57 10.30
N ALA A 30 13.76 1.14 11.27
CA ALA A 30 14.51 2.39 11.09
C ALA A 30 15.58 2.28 9.98
N ALA A 31 16.37 1.19 9.97
CA ALA A 31 17.39 0.99 8.93
C ALA A 31 16.76 0.79 7.56
N MET A 32 15.63 0.06 7.48
CA MET A 32 14.94 -0.17 6.21
C MET A 32 14.33 1.13 5.65
N ALA A 33 13.75 1.98 6.51
CA ALA A 33 13.28 3.30 6.10
C ALA A 33 14.42 4.16 5.55
N ALA A 34 15.59 4.16 6.20
CA ALA A 34 16.77 4.86 5.71
C ALA A 34 17.25 4.33 4.35
N ALA A 35 17.30 3.00 4.17
CA ALA A 35 17.69 2.38 2.90
C ALA A 35 16.73 2.73 1.76
N CYS A 36 15.41 2.76 2.02
CA CYS A 36 14.44 3.21 1.03
C CYS A 36 14.66 4.68 0.65
N ARG A 37 14.90 5.54 1.65
CA ARG A 37 15.12 6.98 1.44
C ARG A 37 16.38 7.24 0.62
N GLU A 38 17.47 6.55 0.93
CA GLU A 38 18.73 6.62 0.19
C GLU A 38 18.52 6.19 -1.28
N ALA A 39 17.92 5.01 -1.50
CA ALA A 39 17.63 4.50 -2.84
C ALA A 39 16.76 5.48 -3.66
N ALA A 40 15.81 6.15 -3.00
CA ALA A 40 14.93 7.12 -3.64
C ALA A 40 15.61 8.44 -4.04
N THR A 41 16.82 8.72 -3.53
CA THR A 41 17.64 9.87 -3.94
C THR A 41 18.69 9.53 -4.99
N GLN A 42 18.92 8.24 -5.27
CA GLN A 42 19.90 7.83 -6.27
C GLN A 42 19.41 8.19 -7.68
N THR A 43 20.34 8.67 -8.50
CA THR A 43 20.09 9.02 -9.90
C THR A 43 21.01 8.24 -10.83
N SER A 44 20.57 8.08 -12.07
CA SER A 44 21.39 7.52 -13.15
C SER A 44 22.55 8.46 -13.45
N ALA A 45 23.78 7.91 -13.46
CA ALA A 45 24.99 8.66 -13.79
C ALA A 45 24.99 9.24 -15.22
N ARG A 46 24.11 8.72 -16.10
CA ARG A 46 24.07 9.09 -17.52
C ARG A 46 23.19 10.30 -17.80
N ASP A 47 22.08 10.44 -17.09
CA ASP A 47 21.01 11.40 -17.42
C ASP A 47 20.35 12.06 -16.20
N THR A 48 20.92 11.85 -15.00
CA THR A 48 20.46 12.39 -13.71
C THR A 48 19.00 12.12 -13.36
N THR A 49 18.35 11.19 -14.08
CA THR A 49 16.99 10.74 -13.78
C THR A 49 16.98 9.84 -12.54
N PRO A 50 15.86 9.76 -11.79
CA PRO A 50 15.74 8.87 -10.64
C PRO A 50 16.07 7.42 -11.02
N LEU A 51 17.03 6.80 -10.32
CA LEU A 51 17.52 5.47 -10.66
C LEU A 51 16.42 4.40 -10.61
N LEU A 52 15.46 4.55 -9.70
CA LEU A 52 14.36 3.60 -9.52
C LEU A 52 13.29 3.66 -10.62
N GLY A 53 13.25 4.70 -11.47
CA GLY A 53 12.23 4.84 -12.51
C GLY A 53 10.80 4.66 -11.97
N SER A 54 10.02 3.79 -12.61
CA SER A 54 8.63 3.45 -12.23
C SER A 54 8.51 2.76 -10.86
N PHE A 55 9.59 2.22 -10.30
CA PHE A 55 9.60 1.60 -8.97
C PHE A 55 9.75 2.62 -7.83
N LEU A 56 9.99 3.91 -8.12
CA LEU A 56 10.15 4.93 -7.08
C LEU A 56 8.93 5.03 -6.13
N PRO A 57 7.67 5.10 -6.61
CA PRO A 57 6.49 5.11 -5.73
C PRO A 57 6.36 3.84 -4.89
N VAL A 58 6.77 2.69 -5.42
CA VAL A 58 6.80 1.40 -4.71
C VAL A 58 7.73 1.51 -3.51
N VAL A 59 8.98 1.95 -3.72
CA VAL A 59 9.97 2.12 -2.64
C VAL A 59 9.51 3.16 -1.60
N ARG A 60 8.89 4.26 -2.02
CA ARG A 60 8.34 5.27 -1.09
C ARG A 60 7.23 4.74 -0.20
N SER A 61 6.39 3.84 -0.72
CA SER A 61 5.35 3.23 0.10
C SER A 61 5.88 2.12 1.03
N ILE A 62 6.96 1.42 0.67
CA ILE A 62 7.71 0.54 1.59
C ILE A 62 8.32 1.38 2.72
N GLU A 63 8.95 2.51 2.39
CA GLU A 63 9.48 3.48 3.38
C GLU A 63 8.39 3.89 4.38
N GLY A 64 7.23 4.32 3.86
CA GLY A 64 6.09 4.75 4.68
C GLY A 64 5.63 3.69 5.67
N TRP A 65 5.52 2.43 5.25
CA TRP A 65 5.11 1.35 6.16
C TRP A 65 6.16 1.08 7.26
N HIS A 66 7.45 1.05 6.92
CA HIS A 66 8.50 0.90 7.93
C HIS A 66 8.53 2.07 8.91
N LEU A 67 8.34 3.30 8.44
CA LEU A 67 8.23 4.48 9.31
C LEU A 67 7.04 4.38 10.27
N LEU A 68 5.90 3.84 9.82
CA LEU A 68 4.76 3.58 10.73
C LEU A 68 5.08 2.53 11.79
N GLN A 69 5.74 1.43 11.41
CA GLN A 69 6.16 0.40 12.37
C GLN A 69 7.17 0.94 13.40
N ASP A 70 7.97 1.94 13.01
CA ASP A 70 8.92 2.66 13.87
C ASP A 70 8.27 3.81 14.67
N GLY A 71 6.96 4.01 14.56
CA GLY A 71 6.22 5.09 15.26
C GLY A 71 6.41 6.50 14.67
N ARG A 72 7.10 6.64 13.54
CA ARG A 72 7.44 7.92 12.88
C ARG A 72 6.34 8.39 11.93
N THR A 73 5.16 8.63 12.47
CA THR A 73 3.92 8.89 11.71
C THR A 73 4.03 10.07 10.73
N ALA A 74 4.61 11.21 11.14
CA ALA A 74 4.72 12.39 10.28
C ALA A 74 5.62 12.13 9.04
N GLU A 75 6.71 11.41 9.22
CA GLU A 75 7.59 11.04 8.11
C GLU A 75 6.95 9.99 7.21
N ALA A 76 6.22 9.03 7.80
CA ALA A 76 5.46 8.05 7.04
C ALA A 76 4.42 8.72 6.13
N GLN A 77 3.71 9.73 6.63
CA GLN A 77 2.77 10.51 5.84
C GLN A 77 3.46 11.14 4.62
N THR A 78 4.60 11.81 4.83
CA THR A 78 5.39 12.41 3.74
C THR A 78 5.84 11.37 2.69
N ALA A 79 6.25 10.19 3.15
CA ALA A 79 6.66 9.10 2.26
C ALA A 79 5.48 8.58 1.42
N PHE A 80 4.32 8.34 2.02
CA PHE A 80 3.11 7.94 1.28
C PHE A 80 2.61 9.04 0.35
N GLU A 81 2.62 10.31 0.76
CA GLU A 81 2.24 11.44 -0.10
C GLU A 81 3.16 11.60 -1.31
N SER A 82 4.43 11.20 -1.18
CA SER A 82 5.40 11.14 -2.28
C SER A 82 5.17 9.95 -3.24
N ALA A 83 4.38 8.95 -2.82
CA ALA A 83 4.02 7.79 -3.64
C ALA A 83 2.69 7.99 -4.40
N LEU A 84 1.95 9.07 -4.14
CA LEU A 84 0.69 9.36 -4.83
C LEU A 84 0.93 9.74 -6.30
N ASP A 85 0.10 9.19 -7.18
CA ASP A 85 0.06 9.62 -8.58
C ASP A 85 -0.72 10.95 -8.65
N ARG A 86 -0.02 12.04 -8.99
CA ARG A 86 -0.61 13.38 -9.07
C ARG A 86 -1.25 13.68 -10.42
N GLY A 87 -1.60 12.65 -11.18
CA GLY A 87 -2.39 12.80 -12.40
C GLY A 87 -1.54 12.86 -13.66
N ALA A 88 -0.46 12.08 -13.73
CA ALA A 88 0.21 11.88 -15.02
C ALA A 88 -0.65 11.07 -16.00
N GLY A 89 -1.78 10.51 -15.56
CA GLY A 89 -2.74 9.77 -16.40
C GLY A 89 -2.09 8.57 -17.12
N GLY A 90 -0.93 8.12 -16.62
CA GLY A 90 -0.07 7.19 -17.32
C GLY A 90 -0.57 5.76 -17.21
N ALA A 91 -0.23 4.95 -18.22
CA ALA A 91 -0.33 3.50 -18.19
C ALA A 91 0.64 2.83 -17.18
N ASP A 92 1.30 3.61 -16.30
CA ASP A 92 2.23 3.10 -15.29
C ASP A 92 1.47 2.42 -14.15
N THR A 93 1.40 1.10 -14.25
CA THR A 93 0.79 0.21 -13.28
C THR A 93 1.45 0.29 -11.90
N CYS A 94 2.77 0.57 -11.82
CA CYS A 94 3.48 0.76 -10.55
C CYS A 94 2.97 2.00 -9.82
N ALA A 95 2.90 3.14 -10.51
CA ALA A 95 2.39 4.37 -9.95
C ALA A 95 0.93 4.22 -9.47
N GLN A 96 0.06 3.62 -10.28
CA GLN A 96 -1.35 3.41 -9.92
C GLN A 96 -1.54 2.49 -8.70
N ALA A 97 -0.75 1.40 -8.62
CA ALA A 97 -0.80 0.48 -7.50
C ALA A 97 -0.25 1.13 -6.22
N ALA A 98 0.83 1.90 -6.32
CA ALA A 98 1.41 2.64 -5.20
C ALA A 98 0.47 3.75 -4.70
N ASP A 99 -0.19 4.48 -5.59
CA ASP A 99 -1.21 5.46 -5.24
C ASP A 99 -2.36 4.82 -4.45
N THR A 100 -2.89 3.69 -4.93
CA THR A 100 -3.96 2.96 -4.25
C THR A 100 -3.55 2.54 -2.83
N LEU A 101 -2.35 1.99 -2.68
CA LEU A 101 -1.80 1.54 -1.40
C LEU A 101 -1.53 2.72 -0.46
N ALA A 102 -0.90 3.79 -0.96
CA ALA A 102 -0.60 5.00 -0.21
C ALA A 102 -1.88 5.67 0.30
N ARG A 103 -2.92 5.80 -0.53
CA ARG A 103 -4.22 6.34 -0.12
C ARG A 103 -4.86 5.51 0.99
N ARG A 104 -4.71 4.18 0.97
CA ARG A 104 -5.26 3.32 2.04
C ARG A 104 -4.55 3.55 3.36
N TRP A 105 -3.22 3.64 3.37
CA TRP A 105 -2.45 3.95 4.59
C TRP A 105 -2.70 5.38 5.09
N LEU A 106 -2.69 6.37 4.22
CA LEU A 106 -3.02 7.76 4.58
C LEU A 106 -4.46 7.89 5.11
N SER A 107 -5.43 7.16 4.54
CA SER A 107 -6.81 7.15 5.05
C SER A 107 -6.89 6.59 6.48
N ARG A 108 -6.03 5.63 6.86
CA ARG A 108 -5.96 5.15 8.25
C ARG A 108 -5.45 6.25 9.18
N LEU A 109 -4.41 6.98 8.78
CA LEU A 109 -3.89 8.12 9.55
C LEU A 109 -4.95 9.23 9.72
N ASP A 110 -5.65 9.57 8.64
CA ASP A 110 -6.75 10.53 8.68
C ASP A 110 -7.89 10.05 9.58
N ARG A 111 -8.19 8.74 9.58
CA ARG A 111 -9.21 8.16 10.45
C ARG A 111 -8.88 8.37 11.93
N GLU A 112 -7.62 8.23 12.33
CA GLU A 112 -7.21 8.47 13.72
C GLU A 112 -7.40 9.94 14.15
N GLN A 113 -7.30 10.89 13.21
CA GLN A 113 -7.66 12.28 13.47
C GLN A 113 -9.17 12.44 13.70
N VAL A 114 -10.01 11.74 12.94
CA VAL A 114 -11.47 11.70 13.16
C VAL A 114 -11.80 11.07 14.51
N VAL A 115 -11.12 9.99 14.91
CA VAL A 115 -11.27 9.38 16.23
C VAL A 115 -10.94 10.38 17.34
N THR A 116 -9.83 11.12 17.20
CA THR A 116 -9.41 12.15 18.15
C THR A 116 -10.46 13.25 18.27
N ALA A 117 -11.04 13.70 17.15
CA ALA A 117 -12.11 14.69 17.13
C ALA A 117 -13.40 14.16 17.79
N LEU A 118 -13.79 12.92 17.52
CA LEU A 118 -14.93 12.26 18.18
C LEU A 118 -14.73 12.17 19.70
N GLN A 119 -13.53 11.83 20.16
CA GLN A 119 -13.19 11.81 21.59
C GLN A 119 -13.21 13.20 22.22
N ALA A 120 -12.77 14.24 21.50
CA ALA A 120 -12.88 15.62 21.96
C ALA A 120 -14.33 16.07 22.07
N TYR A 121 -15.17 15.78 21.07
CA TYR A 121 -16.60 16.06 21.10
C TYR A 121 -17.29 15.36 22.29
N TYR A 122 -17.00 14.07 22.49
CA TYR A 122 -17.58 13.30 23.59
C TYR A 122 -17.23 13.87 24.97
N ARG A 123 -16.01 14.40 25.17
CA ARG A 123 -15.63 15.04 26.44
C ARG A 123 -16.46 16.28 26.76
N GLU A 124 -16.95 16.97 25.73
CA GLU A 124 -17.75 18.18 25.88
C GLU A 124 -19.26 17.87 25.97
N GLN A 125 -19.76 16.90 25.19
CA GLN A 125 -21.19 16.63 25.02
C GLN A 125 -21.67 15.33 25.72
N VAL A 126 -20.74 14.55 26.27
CA VAL A 126 -20.98 13.24 26.92
C VAL A 126 -21.76 12.26 26.02
N SER A 127 -21.65 12.46 24.71
CA SER A 127 -22.25 11.66 23.65
C SER A 127 -21.47 11.89 22.36
N TYR A 128 -21.42 10.90 21.48
CA TYR A 128 -20.95 11.02 20.11
C TYR A 128 -22.05 11.60 19.22
N PRO A 129 -21.69 12.39 18.19
CA PRO A 129 -22.68 13.03 17.34
C PRO A 129 -23.41 12.00 16.47
N ASP A 130 -24.63 12.32 16.04
CA ASP A 130 -25.37 11.48 15.10
C ASP A 130 -24.71 11.44 13.71
N ASP A 131 -24.05 12.53 13.32
CA ASP A 131 -23.39 12.71 12.03
C ASP A 131 -22.06 13.46 12.18
N LEU A 132 -21.06 13.13 11.36
CA LEU A 132 -19.75 13.80 11.37
C LEU A 132 -19.81 15.25 10.86
N ALA A 133 -20.91 15.67 10.23
CA ALA A 133 -21.12 17.03 9.74
C ALA A 133 -21.05 18.10 10.85
N VAL A 134 -21.21 17.71 12.12
CA VAL A 134 -21.00 18.62 13.28
C VAL A 134 -19.62 19.27 13.25
N PHE A 135 -18.62 18.58 12.72
CA PHE A 135 -17.25 19.08 12.62
C PHE A 135 -17.06 20.17 11.55
N ASN A 136 -18.03 20.38 10.65
CA ASN A 136 -18.00 21.53 9.73
C ASN A 136 -18.06 22.87 10.46
N GLY A 137 -18.62 22.90 11.67
CA GLY A 137 -18.66 24.10 12.51
C GLY A 137 -17.36 24.36 13.29
N TRP A 138 -16.42 23.41 13.30
CA TRP A 138 -15.16 23.55 14.05
C TRP A 138 -14.16 24.42 13.29
N SER A 139 -13.22 25.03 14.03
CA SER A 139 -12.12 25.80 13.45
C SER A 139 -11.23 24.90 12.57
N PRO A 140 -10.59 25.45 11.52
CA PRO A 140 -9.78 24.66 10.59
C PRO A 140 -8.71 23.79 11.26
N GLU A 141 -8.12 24.27 12.36
CA GLU A 141 -7.05 23.59 13.10
C GLU A 141 -7.56 22.38 13.89
N ARG A 142 -8.84 22.38 14.28
CA ARG A 142 -9.49 21.28 15.01
C ARG A 142 -10.27 20.35 14.11
N ARG A 143 -10.60 20.79 12.89
CA ARG A 143 -11.49 20.08 11.98
C ARG A 143 -10.78 18.83 11.43
N PRO A 144 -11.27 17.61 11.73
CA PRO A 144 -10.72 16.41 11.12
C PRO A 144 -11.10 16.33 9.63
N PRO A 145 -10.39 15.53 8.82
CA PRO A 145 -10.80 15.22 7.47
C PRO A 145 -12.17 14.52 7.47
N LEU A 146 -13.11 14.97 6.63
CA LEU A 146 -14.48 14.43 6.56
C LEU A 146 -14.69 13.38 5.47
N ARG A 147 -13.64 13.13 4.69
CA ARG A 147 -13.57 12.13 3.63
C ARG A 147 -12.25 11.40 3.73
N ASP A 148 -12.21 10.17 3.25
CA ASP A 148 -10.97 9.42 3.10
C ASP A 148 -10.11 9.96 1.93
N ARG A 149 -8.92 9.40 1.74
CA ARG A 149 -8.00 9.86 0.67
C ARG A 149 -8.42 9.44 -0.73
N LYS A 150 -9.51 8.70 -0.88
CA LYS A 150 -10.18 8.44 -2.17
C LYS A 150 -11.33 9.41 -2.43
N GLY A 151 -11.66 10.26 -1.46
CA GLY A 151 -12.78 11.21 -1.54
C GLY A 151 -14.11 10.63 -1.08
N ASP A 152 -14.14 9.37 -0.61
CA ASP A 152 -15.35 8.75 -0.11
C ASP A 152 -15.69 9.29 1.30
N PRO A 153 -16.97 9.47 1.64
CA PRO A 153 -17.35 9.78 3.02
C PRO A 153 -17.01 8.61 3.94
N TRP A 154 -16.65 8.91 5.19
CA TRP A 154 -16.47 7.89 6.21
C TRP A 154 -17.74 7.07 6.42
N HIS A 155 -17.59 5.77 6.62
CA HIS A 155 -18.70 4.94 7.08
C HIS A 155 -18.77 5.02 8.61
N TYR A 156 -19.51 6.02 9.08
CA TYR A 156 -19.77 6.32 10.49
C TYR A 156 -21.18 5.89 10.87
N GLN A 157 -21.32 5.17 12.00
CA GLN A 157 -22.61 4.75 12.54
C GLN A 157 -22.57 4.81 14.07
N PRO A 158 -23.38 5.67 14.71
CA PRO A 158 -23.64 5.58 16.14
C PRO A 158 -24.16 4.18 16.47
N ALA A 159 -23.64 3.58 17.53
CA ALA A 159 -23.94 2.22 17.94
C ALA A 159 -24.59 2.21 19.33
N ARG A 160 -25.71 1.49 19.44
CA ARG A 160 -26.40 1.27 20.71
C ARG A 160 -25.74 0.15 21.52
N PHE A 161 -25.77 0.26 22.85
CA PHE A 161 -25.45 -0.88 23.69
C PHE A 161 -26.55 -1.94 23.58
N ARG A 162 -26.17 -3.18 23.28
CA ARG A 162 -27.14 -4.29 23.16
C ARG A 162 -27.86 -4.63 24.47
N ARG A 163 -27.26 -4.33 25.62
CA ARG A 163 -27.73 -4.77 26.96
C ARG A 163 -28.00 -3.63 27.94
N LEU A 164 -27.76 -2.38 27.55
CA LEU A 164 -28.00 -1.21 28.38
C LEU A 164 -29.02 -0.31 27.69
N LYS A 165 -30.10 0.03 28.38
CA LYS A 165 -31.04 1.09 27.99
C LYS A 165 -30.46 2.45 28.41
N THR A 166 -29.27 2.77 27.94
CA THR A 166 -28.70 4.11 28.08
C THR A 166 -29.10 4.95 26.88
N ASP A 167 -28.86 6.25 26.99
CA ASP A 167 -29.01 7.17 25.86
C ASP A 167 -28.20 6.71 24.64
N ASP A 168 -28.67 7.09 23.47
CA ASP A 168 -27.99 6.87 22.20
C ASP A 168 -26.65 7.62 22.15
N GLY A 169 -25.77 7.25 21.21
CA GLY A 169 -24.52 7.99 20.99
C GLY A 169 -23.37 7.66 21.95
N GLN A 170 -23.42 6.55 22.70
CA GLN A 170 -22.32 6.19 23.61
C GLN A 170 -21.20 5.37 22.95
N ARG A 171 -21.44 4.85 21.75
CA ARG A 171 -20.47 4.13 20.93
C ARG A 171 -20.67 4.48 19.47
N TYR A 172 -19.67 4.20 18.65
CA TYR A 172 -19.78 4.31 17.20
C TYR A 172 -18.97 3.23 16.49
N LEU A 173 -19.29 3.00 15.21
CA LEU A 173 -18.45 2.35 14.23
C LEU A 173 -17.92 3.42 13.28
N LEU A 174 -16.62 3.41 13.01
CA LEU A 174 -15.99 4.28 12.02
C LEU A 174 -15.07 3.44 11.14
N THR A 175 -15.37 3.37 9.85
CA THR A 175 -14.66 2.52 8.89
C THR A 175 -14.42 3.22 7.56
N ILE A 176 -13.38 2.79 6.84
CA ILE A 176 -13.07 3.20 5.48
C ILE A 176 -13.79 2.24 4.54
N ARG A 177 -14.70 2.76 3.70
CA ARG A 177 -15.59 1.95 2.86
C ARG A 177 -14.82 0.97 1.97
N SER A 178 -13.72 1.41 1.36
CA SER A 178 -12.92 0.60 0.45
C SER A 178 -11.97 -0.41 1.12
N ILE A 179 -11.85 -0.37 2.45
CA ILE A 179 -10.98 -1.26 3.24
C ILE A 179 -11.83 -2.27 4.03
N GLY A 180 -12.97 -1.82 4.55
CA GLY A 180 -13.83 -2.64 5.41
C GLY A 180 -13.39 -2.60 6.88
N ARG A 181 -14.19 -3.24 7.73
CA ARG A 181 -14.11 -3.06 9.18
C ARG A 181 -12.82 -3.55 9.84
N ALA A 182 -12.30 -4.69 9.38
CA ALA A 182 -11.22 -5.38 10.08
C ALA A 182 -9.90 -4.60 10.13
N THR A 183 -9.62 -3.77 9.10
CA THR A 183 -8.31 -3.13 8.92
C THR A 183 -8.43 -1.63 8.63
N SER A 184 -9.58 -1.02 8.94
CA SER A 184 -9.74 0.44 8.91
C SER A 184 -9.01 1.14 10.06
N ASP A 185 -8.87 0.46 11.19
CA ASP A 185 -8.10 0.92 12.34
C ASP A 185 -6.59 0.80 12.05
N LEU A 186 -5.82 1.83 12.38
CA LEU A 186 -4.39 1.86 12.09
C LEU A 186 -3.61 0.78 12.86
N SER A 187 -3.91 0.58 14.14
CA SER A 187 -3.26 -0.44 14.97
C SER A 187 -3.54 -1.85 14.44
N ALA A 188 -4.81 -2.15 14.11
CA ALA A 188 -5.20 -3.42 13.52
C ALA A 188 -4.53 -3.66 12.15
N ALA A 189 -4.35 -2.61 11.36
CA ALA A 189 -3.65 -2.69 10.08
C ALA A 189 -2.14 -2.93 10.25
N LEU A 190 -1.49 -2.26 11.21
CA LEU A 190 -0.05 -2.43 11.50
C LEU A 190 0.28 -3.78 12.14
N ALA A 191 -0.66 -4.37 12.87
CA ALA A 191 -0.56 -5.73 13.38
C ALA A 191 -0.55 -6.78 12.26
N ARG A 192 -0.95 -6.43 11.03
CA ARG A 192 -0.75 -7.29 9.87
C ARG A 192 0.69 -7.15 9.39
N HIS A 193 1.30 -8.29 9.09
CA HIS A 193 2.58 -8.35 8.44
C HIS A 193 2.40 -8.53 6.92
N PRO A 194 3.35 -8.00 6.11
CA PRO A 194 3.46 -8.38 4.70
C PRO A 194 3.47 -9.91 4.62
N PRO A 195 2.59 -10.53 3.82
CA PRO A 195 2.51 -11.99 3.76
C PRO A 195 3.79 -12.60 3.19
N ASP A 196 4.36 -13.59 3.88
CA ASP A 196 5.52 -14.37 3.39
C ASP A 196 5.06 -15.59 2.59
N HIS A 197 4.21 -15.37 1.59
CA HIS A 197 3.79 -16.44 0.70
C HIS A 197 4.85 -16.66 -0.39
N ALA A 198 5.35 -17.89 -0.48
CA ALA A 198 6.17 -18.28 -1.63
C ALA A 198 5.31 -18.23 -2.89
N LEU A 199 5.54 -17.24 -3.76
CA LEU A 199 4.87 -17.11 -5.05
C LEU A 199 5.84 -17.48 -6.16
N ALA A 200 5.38 -18.35 -7.06
CA ALA A 200 6.11 -18.70 -8.27
C ALA A 200 5.30 -18.28 -9.51
N PHE A 201 5.97 -17.99 -10.61
CA PHE A 201 5.28 -17.67 -11.86
C PHE A 201 5.87 -18.37 -13.08
N THR A 202 5.06 -18.49 -14.12
CA THR A 202 5.48 -18.90 -15.46
C THR A 202 4.95 -17.89 -16.47
N LEU A 203 5.85 -17.34 -17.30
CA LEU A 203 5.49 -16.39 -18.34
C LEU A 203 4.82 -17.13 -19.49
N ARG A 204 3.55 -16.80 -19.77
CA ARG A 204 2.76 -17.43 -20.84
C ARG A 204 2.85 -16.63 -22.14
N GLN A 205 2.89 -15.30 -22.03
CA GLN A 205 2.97 -14.38 -23.16
C GLN A 205 3.76 -13.12 -22.78
N ARG A 206 4.73 -12.74 -23.62
CA ARG A 206 5.55 -11.51 -23.46
C ARG A 206 4.96 -10.28 -24.16
N SER A 207 4.06 -10.44 -25.13
CA SER A 207 3.43 -9.32 -25.82
C SER A 207 2.48 -8.57 -24.90
N SER A 208 2.48 -7.23 -24.98
CA SER A 208 1.66 -6.37 -24.15
C SER A 208 0.16 -6.53 -24.46
N PRO A 209 -0.71 -6.77 -23.45
CA PRO A 209 -0.36 -6.96 -22.04
C PRO A 209 0.24 -8.34 -21.78
N ALA A 210 1.33 -8.40 -21.01
CA ALA A 210 1.99 -9.65 -20.69
C ALA A 210 1.08 -10.55 -19.84
N LEU A 211 1.17 -11.86 -20.06
CA LEU A 211 0.33 -12.86 -19.40
C LEU A 211 1.20 -13.83 -18.60
N VAL A 212 0.86 -14.05 -17.34
CA VAL A 212 1.57 -14.96 -16.45
C VAL A 212 0.62 -15.94 -15.80
N GLU A 213 1.11 -17.14 -15.52
CA GLU A 213 0.49 -18.08 -14.61
C GLU A 213 1.15 -17.95 -13.24
N LEU A 214 0.38 -17.57 -12.22
CA LEU A 214 0.80 -17.50 -10.84
C LEU A 214 0.51 -18.81 -10.12
N ARG A 215 1.46 -19.26 -9.31
CA ARG A 215 1.35 -20.44 -8.46
C ARG A 215 1.63 -20.05 -7.02
N PHE A 216 0.70 -20.40 -6.14
CA PHE A 216 0.84 -20.20 -4.71
C PHE A 216 1.61 -21.38 -4.09
N GLY A 217 2.52 -21.10 -3.18
CA GLY A 217 3.33 -22.10 -2.48
C GLY A 217 2.54 -22.98 -1.50
N ASP A 218 1.23 -22.80 -1.38
CA ASP A 218 0.35 -23.61 -0.53
C ASP A 218 0.10 -25.03 -1.09
N GLY A 219 0.41 -25.25 -2.38
CA GLY A 219 0.19 -26.51 -3.09
C GLY A 219 -1.27 -26.92 -3.24
N ARG A 220 -2.22 -26.08 -2.81
CA ARG A 220 -3.66 -26.35 -2.77
C ARG A 220 -4.43 -25.46 -3.72
N SER A 221 -3.98 -24.22 -3.88
CA SER A 221 -4.62 -23.27 -4.77
C SER A 221 -4.28 -23.60 -6.23
N PRO A 222 -5.28 -23.66 -7.12
CA PRO A 222 -5.00 -23.86 -8.55
C PRO A 222 -4.18 -22.68 -9.08
N PRO A 223 -3.32 -22.90 -10.10
CA PRO A 223 -2.65 -21.80 -10.76
C PRO A 223 -3.66 -20.82 -11.35
N VAL A 224 -3.35 -19.52 -11.28
CA VAL A 224 -4.22 -18.47 -11.82
C VAL A 224 -3.50 -17.71 -12.91
N VAL A 225 -4.17 -17.52 -14.04
CA VAL A 225 -3.64 -16.73 -15.15
C VAL A 225 -4.04 -15.27 -14.95
N VAL A 226 -3.08 -14.36 -15.00
CA VAL A 226 -3.29 -12.93 -14.82
C VAL A 226 -2.49 -12.14 -15.86
N GLN A 227 -3.10 -11.09 -16.39
CA GLN A 227 -2.44 -10.13 -17.28
C GLN A 227 -1.90 -8.94 -16.49
N GLU A 228 -0.89 -8.26 -17.03
CA GLU A 228 -0.37 -7.02 -16.45
C GLU A 228 -1.48 -5.98 -16.22
N GLY A 229 -1.49 -5.35 -15.04
CA GLY A 229 -2.57 -4.48 -14.55
C GLY A 229 -3.82 -5.23 -14.04
N GLY A 230 -3.96 -6.52 -14.36
CA GLY A 230 -5.07 -7.37 -13.94
C GLY A 230 -5.00 -7.80 -12.47
N ARG A 231 -6.12 -8.35 -11.97
CA ARG A 231 -6.24 -8.88 -10.60
C ARG A 231 -6.63 -10.35 -10.60
N ALA A 232 -6.05 -11.10 -9.68
CA ALA A 232 -6.33 -12.51 -9.42
C ALA A 232 -6.09 -12.82 -7.95
N ALA A 233 -7.02 -13.54 -7.30
CA ALA A 233 -6.90 -13.96 -5.90
C ALA A 233 -6.51 -12.82 -4.92
N GLY A 234 -7.05 -11.62 -5.13
CA GLY A 234 -6.74 -10.43 -4.32
C GLY A 234 -5.45 -9.70 -4.68
N LEU A 235 -4.58 -10.29 -5.50
CA LEU A 235 -3.32 -9.70 -5.96
C LEU A 235 -3.52 -9.00 -7.31
N ARG A 236 -2.96 -7.80 -7.44
CA ARG A 236 -2.79 -7.10 -8.73
C ARG A 236 -1.41 -7.41 -9.30
N LEU A 237 -1.32 -7.82 -10.56
CA LEU A 237 -0.05 -7.89 -11.29
C LEU A 237 0.35 -6.47 -11.70
N VAL A 238 1.48 -6.01 -11.18
CA VAL A 238 1.93 -4.63 -11.34
C VAL A 238 3.01 -4.53 -12.39
N ALA A 239 4.08 -5.29 -12.27
CA ALA A 239 5.19 -5.25 -13.23
C ALA A 239 5.83 -6.62 -13.41
N ILE A 240 6.44 -6.82 -14.58
CA ILE A 240 7.29 -7.96 -14.90
C ILE A 240 8.68 -7.40 -15.17
N ASP A 241 9.70 -7.94 -14.48
CA ASP A 241 11.10 -7.66 -14.81
C ASP A 241 11.37 -8.03 -16.29
N GLY A 242 12.08 -7.18 -17.03
CA GLY A 242 12.34 -7.36 -18.46
C GLY A 242 13.07 -8.68 -18.78
N ASN A 243 13.86 -9.17 -17.83
CA ASN A 243 14.54 -10.46 -17.89
C ASN A 243 13.76 -11.62 -17.27
N GLY A 244 12.53 -11.39 -16.82
CA GLY A 244 11.67 -12.38 -16.21
C GLY A 244 12.22 -12.91 -14.88
N ARG A 245 13.02 -12.12 -14.14
CA ARG A 245 13.62 -12.56 -12.88
C ARG A 245 12.67 -12.48 -11.69
N PHE A 246 11.70 -11.58 -11.77
CA PHE A 246 10.65 -11.41 -10.76
C PHE A 246 9.38 -10.81 -11.35
N LEU A 247 8.27 -10.99 -10.64
CA LEU A 247 7.04 -10.19 -10.81
C LEU A 247 6.83 -9.33 -9.57
N LEU A 248 6.35 -8.12 -9.76
CA LEU A 248 5.83 -7.27 -8.69
C LEU A 248 4.30 -7.39 -8.64
N LEU A 249 3.80 -7.64 -7.43
CA LEU A 249 2.39 -7.84 -7.12
C LEU A 249 1.97 -6.94 -5.94
N CYS A 250 0.70 -6.60 -5.83
CA CYS A 250 0.16 -5.77 -4.73
C CYS A 250 -1.22 -6.27 -4.27
N ASP A 251 -1.45 -6.34 -2.95
CA ASP A 251 -2.75 -6.67 -2.34
C ASP A 251 -3.53 -5.45 -1.84
N ASP A 252 -3.09 -4.25 -2.25
CA ASP A 252 -3.55 -2.92 -1.85
C ASP A 252 -3.08 -2.45 -0.45
N ASP A 253 -2.52 -3.31 0.39
CA ASP A 253 -1.90 -2.90 1.65
C ASP A 253 -0.38 -3.17 1.67
N PHE A 254 0.06 -4.20 0.94
CA PHE A 254 1.43 -4.69 0.88
C PHE A 254 1.86 -5.03 -0.55
N TRP A 255 3.16 -4.89 -0.78
CA TRP A 255 3.84 -5.36 -1.98
C TRP A 255 4.26 -6.81 -1.82
N HIS A 256 4.37 -7.50 -2.95
CA HIS A 256 4.72 -8.90 -3.06
C HIS A 256 5.63 -9.13 -4.26
N THR A 257 6.49 -10.13 -4.19
CA THR A 257 7.25 -10.60 -5.37
C THR A 257 7.05 -12.07 -5.62
N ALA A 258 6.91 -12.44 -6.89
CA ALA A 258 7.00 -13.83 -7.32
C ALA A 258 8.32 -14.08 -8.06
N ILE A 259 8.89 -15.27 -7.91
CA ILE A 259 10.08 -15.72 -8.63
C ILE A 259 9.70 -16.76 -9.70
N PRO A 260 10.53 -16.99 -10.74
CA PRO A 260 10.24 -18.00 -11.74
C PRO A 260 10.08 -19.39 -11.13
N ALA A 261 9.11 -20.16 -11.64
CA ALA A 261 8.99 -21.57 -11.29
C ALA A 261 10.24 -22.34 -11.73
N ARG A 262 10.77 -23.23 -10.87
CA ARG A 262 11.94 -24.07 -11.21
C ARG A 262 11.67 -24.82 -12.51
N GLY A 263 12.49 -24.57 -13.54
CA GLY A 263 12.38 -25.18 -14.87
C GLY A 263 11.65 -24.33 -15.93
N GLY A 264 11.08 -23.19 -15.57
CA GLY A 264 10.63 -22.19 -16.54
C GLY A 264 11.83 -21.47 -17.14
N ARG A 265 11.98 -21.47 -18.47
CA ARG A 265 12.92 -20.55 -19.13
C ARG A 265 12.46 -19.11 -18.85
N PRO A 266 13.39 -18.16 -18.60
CA PRO A 266 13.05 -16.74 -18.64
C PRO A 266 12.45 -16.38 -20.01
#